data_AF-A0A842M7N5-F1
#
_entry.id   AF-A0A842M7N5-F1
#
_cell.length_a   1.000
_cell.length_b   1.000
_cell.length_c   1.000
_cell.angle_alpha   90.00
_cell.angle_beta   90.00
_cell.angle_gamma   90.00
#
_symmetry.space_group_name_H-M   'P 1'
#
loop_
_entity.id
_entity.type
_entity.pdbx_description
1 polymer ?
#
loop_
_entity_poly.entity_id
_entity_poly.type
_entity_poly.pdbx_seq_one_letter_code
_entity_poly.pdbx_strand_id
1 'polypeptide(L)'
;NCRRVLRITAVHGKNMTNPRDYASLIKKAQPDFVEVKAYMYLGYSRQRLEIENMPLFSEVYEFADKIAELTGMDIINKSKESRVVLLGQS
;
A
#
# COMPACT_ATOMS: atom_id res chain seq x y z
N ASN A 1 -4.08 -7.84 23.86
CA ASN A 1 -4.27 -6.71 22.91
C ASN A 1 -3.05 -6.66 22.01
N CYS A 2 -3.19 -6.72 20.68
CA CYS A 2 -2.07 -6.73 19.73
C CYS A 2 -2.39 -5.80 18.56
N ARG A 3 -1.41 -5.00 18.12
CA ARG A 3 -1.55 -4.12 16.96
C ARG A 3 -1.66 -4.96 15.68
N ARG A 4 -2.70 -4.72 14.89
CA ARG A 4 -3.01 -5.37 13.62
C ARG A 4 -2.62 -4.46 12.47
N VAL A 5 -1.84 -4.99 11.54
CA VAL A 5 -1.38 -4.26 10.35
C VAL A 5 -1.85 -5.02 9.10
N LEU A 6 -2.51 -4.32 8.19
CA LEU A 6 -2.82 -4.83 6.86
C LEU A 6 -1.78 -4.29 5.89
N ARG A 7 -0.97 -5.17 5.29
CA ARG A 7 0.04 -4.78 4.31
C ARG A 7 -0.42 -5.05 2.89
N ILE A 8 -0.32 -4.03 2.04
CA ILE A 8 -0.54 -4.08 0.60
C ILE A 8 0.82 -3.99 -0.07
N THR A 9 1.23 -5.03 -0.80
CA THR A 9 2.36 -4.96 -1.71
C THR A 9 1.88 -4.42 -3.05
N ALA A 10 2.15 -3.15 -3.31
CA ALA A 10 1.73 -2.41 -4.49
C ALA A 10 2.64 -2.74 -5.69
N VAL A 11 2.05 -3.25 -6.76
CA VAL A 11 2.73 -3.70 -7.98
C VAL A 11 2.15 -2.91 -9.17
N HIS A 12 3.00 -2.11 -9.82
CA HIS A 12 2.60 -1.28 -10.95
C HIS A 12 2.09 -2.15 -12.11
N GLY A 13 0.96 -1.75 -12.70
CA GLY A 13 0.31 -2.48 -13.80
C GLY A 13 -0.33 -3.82 -13.40
N LYS A 14 -0.43 -4.14 -12.10
CA LYS A 14 -1.05 -5.39 -11.62
C LYS A 14 -2.19 -5.15 -10.62
N ASN A 15 -1.90 -4.57 -9.46
CA ASN A 15 -2.86 -4.49 -8.36
C ASN A 15 -3.09 -3.07 -7.81
N MET A 16 -2.38 -2.07 -8.33
CA MET A 16 -2.60 -0.65 -8.01
C MET A 16 -3.81 -0.09 -8.76
N THR A 17 -4.94 -0.80 -8.70
CA THR A 17 -6.20 -0.44 -9.35
C THR A 17 -7.34 -0.53 -8.35
N ASN A 18 -8.42 0.20 -8.62
CA ASN A 18 -9.64 0.23 -7.81
C ASN A 18 -9.42 0.37 -6.28
N PRO A 19 -8.96 1.53 -5.78
CA PRO A 19 -8.75 1.75 -4.35
C PRO A 19 -10.02 1.60 -3.48
N ARG A 20 -11.23 1.64 -4.07
CA ARG A 20 -12.50 1.43 -3.37
C ARG A 20 -12.65 0.01 -2.83
N ASP A 21 -12.23 -1.00 -3.59
CA ASP A 21 -12.31 -2.39 -3.16
C ASP A 21 -11.34 -2.64 -2.00
N TYR A 22 -10.13 -2.08 -2.08
CA TYR A 22 -9.17 -2.08 -0.97
C TYR A 22 -9.75 -1.43 0.28
N ALA A 23 -10.36 -0.25 0.14
CA ALA A 23 -10.99 0.44 1.26
C ALA A 23 -12.12 -0.38 1.90
N SER A 24 -12.92 -1.09 1.09
CA SER A 24 -13.97 -1.99 1.58
C SER A 24 -13.39 -3.15 2.41
N LEU A 25 -12.32 -3.78 1.93
CA LEU A 25 -11.61 -4.83 2.66
C LEU A 25 -10.97 -4.33 3.95
N ILE A 26 -10.36 -3.13 3.92
CA ILE A 26 -9.76 -2.50 5.10
C ILE A 26 -10.83 -2.20 6.15
N LYS A 27 -11.97 -1.61 5.76
CA LYS A 27 -13.10 -1.35 6.67
C LYS A 27 -13.66 -2.62 7.28
N LYS A 28 -13.69 -3.73 6.52
CA LYS A 28 -14.12 -5.04 7.02
C LYS A 28 -13.13 -5.63 8.02
N ALA A 29 -11.83 -5.50 7.77
CA ALA A 29 -10.78 -6.04 8.62
C ALA A 29 -10.52 -5.18 9.88
N GLN A 30 -10.85 -3.89 9.82
CA GLN A 30 -10.64 -2.90 10.88
C GLN A 30 -9.22 -2.96 11.48
N PRO A 31 -8.13 -2.90 10.68
CA PRO A 31 -6.77 -2.94 11.22
C PRO A 31 -6.43 -1.62 11.95
N ASP A 32 -5.42 -1.66 12.82
CA ASP A 32 -4.91 -0.44 13.47
C ASP A 32 -4.08 0.39 12.47
N PHE A 33 -3.39 -0.27 11.53
CA PHE A 33 -2.58 0.37 10.50
C PHE A 33 -2.73 -0.30 9.14
N VAL A 34 -2.53 0.47 8.08
CA VAL A 34 -2.38 -0.05 6.71
C VAL A 34 -1.03 0.38 6.15
N GLU A 35 -0.22 -0.60 5.72
CA GLU A 35 1.07 -0.34 5.07
C GLU A 35 0.92 -0.56 3.57
N VAL A 36 1.04 0.50 2.78
CA VAL A 36 1.10 0.41 1.31
C VAL A 36 2.56 0.51 0.89
N LYS A 37 3.11 -0.60 0.41
CA LYS A 37 4.55 -0.73 0.12
C LYS A 37 4.79 -1.17 -1.31
N ALA A 38 5.71 -0.50 -2.01
CA ALA A 38 6.12 -0.91 -3.35
C ALA A 38 6.65 -2.35 -3.35
N TYR A 39 6.29 -3.08 -4.40
CA TYR A 39 7.07 -4.20 -4.87
C TYR A 39 8.48 -3.73 -5.25
N MET A 40 9.50 -4.50 -4.88
CA MET A 40 10.89 -4.26 -5.23
C MET A 40 11.42 -5.42 -6.08
N TYR A 41 12.11 -5.12 -7.17
CA TYR A 41 12.62 -6.10 -8.14
C TYR A 41 13.81 -6.92 -7.61
N LEU A 42 13.55 -7.84 -6.68
CA LEU A 42 14.56 -8.60 -5.93
C LEU A 42 14.23 -10.11 -5.87
N GLY A 43 15.27 -10.94 -5.82
CA GLY A 43 15.16 -12.38 -5.58
C GLY A 43 14.28 -13.12 -6.60
N TYR A 44 13.49 -14.08 -6.11
CA TYR A 44 12.66 -14.96 -6.93
C TYR A 44 11.52 -14.27 -7.67
N SER A 45 11.20 -13.02 -7.30
CA SER A 45 10.14 -12.25 -7.98
C SER A 45 10.46 -11.96 -9.43
N ARG A 46 11.75 -11.90 -9.77
CA ARG A 46 12.26 -11.63 -11.12
C ARG A 46 11.89 -12.67 -12.17
N GLN A 47 11.39 -13.84 -11.75
CA GLN A 47 10.90 -14.87 -12.67
C GLN A 47 9.44 -14.64 -13.10
N ARG A 48 8.72 -13.71 -12.46
CA ARG A 48 7.26 -13.55 -12.62
C ARG A 48 6.82 -12.10 -12.81
N LEU A 49 7.69 -11.15 -12.49
CA LEU A 49 7.45 -9.72 -12.58
C LEU A 49 8.69 -9.07 -13.15
N GLU A 50 8.48 -7.95 -13.85
CA GLU A 50 9.55 -7.16 -14.47
C GLU A 50 9.91 -5.95 -13.62
N ILE A 51 11.00 -5.26 -13.96
CA ILE A 51 11.45 -4.06 -13.24
C ILE A 51 10.42 -2.93 -13.35
N GLU A 52 9.68 -2.85 -14.45
CA GLU A 52 8.60 -1.88 -14.69
C GLU A 52 7.40 -2.11 -13.76
N ASN A 53 7.29 -3.29 -13.15
CA ASN A 53 6.25 -3.54 -12.15
C ASN A 53 6.59 -2.95 -10.77
N MET A 54 7.81 -2.44 -10.56
CA MET A 54 8.20 -1.75 -9.33
C MET A 54 7.77 -0.27 -9.38
N PRO A 55 6.73 0.14 -8.64
CA PRO A 55 6.20 1.50 -8.70
C PRO A 55 7.18 2.51 -8.11
N LEU A 56 7.12 3.75 -8.60
CA LEU A 56 7.74 4.90 -7.98
C LEU A 56 7.08 5.21 -6.62
N PHE A 57 7.81 5.92 -5.76
CA PHE A 57 7.24 6.34 -4.47
C PHE A 57 6.01 7.24 -4.64
N SER A 58 6.00 8.13 -5.62
CA SER A 58 4.85 9.00 -5.92
C SER A 58 3.60 8.19 -6.25
N GLU A 59 3.74 7.14 -7.06
CA GLU A 59 2.61 6.27 -7.43
C GLU A 59 2.07 5.50 -6.21
N VAL A 60 2.97 5.01 -5.33
CA VAL A 60 2.56 4.38 -4.07
C VAL A 60 1.85 5.38 -3.17
N TYR A 61 2.34 6.62 -3.10
CA TYR A 61 1.75 7.68 -2.31
C TYR A 61 0.35 8.02 -2.81
N GLU A 62 0.18 8.30 -4.11
CA GLU A 62 -1.11 8.59 -4.72
C GLU A 62 -2.12 7.45 -4.53
N PHE A 63 -1.66 6.19 -4.60
CA PHE A 63 -2.53 5.05 -4.36
C PHE A 63 -2.93 4.94 -2.88
N ALA A 64 -1.99 5.15 -1.96
CA ALA A 64 -2.26 5.15 -0.52
C ALA A 64 -3.19 6.31 -0.10
N ASP A 65 -3.01 7.48 -0.69
CA ASP A 65 -3.82 8.69 -0.45
C ASP A 65 -5.28 8.47 -0.84
N LYS A 66 -5.53 7.89 -2.03
CA LYS A 66 -6.88 7.49 -2.44
C LYS A 66 -7.50 6.47 -1.48
N ILE A 67 -6.72 5.51 -0.98
CA ILE A 67 -7.22 4.56 0.02
C ILE A 67 -7.55 5.28 1.33
N ALA A 68 -6.68 6.18 1.79
CA ALA A 68 -6.85 6.99 3.00
C ALA A 68 -8.15 7.80 2.97
N GLU A 69 -8.40 8.54 1.87
CA GLU A 69 -9.65 9.28 1.65
C GLU A 69 -10.89 8.37 1.75
N LEU A 70 -10.82 7.17 1.15
CA LEU A 70 -11.94 6.24 1.11
C LEU A 70 -12.17 5.50 2.43
N THR A 71 -11.12 5.28 3.23
CA THR A 71 -11.20 4.63 4.54
C THR A 71 -11.48 5.62 5.66
N GLY A 72 -11.17 6.91 5.48
CA GLY A 72 -11.16 7.91 6.54
C GLY A 72 -9.97 7.75 7.48
N MET A 73 -8.89 7.11 7.02
CA MET A 73 -7.62 7.02 7.75
C MET A 73 -6.67 8.11 7.27
N ASP A 74 -5.71 8.49 8.10
CA ASP A 74 -4.73 9.51 7.76
C ASP A 74 -3.38 8.88 7.38
N ILE A 75 -2.63 9.54 6.49
CA ILE A 75 -1.23 9.21 6.26
C ILE A 75 -0.41 9.72 7.46
N ILE A 76 -0.02 8.81 8.34
CA ILE A 76 0.71 9.15 9.57
C ILE A 76 2.22 9.05 9.42
N ASN A 77 2.73 8.33 8.41
CA ASN A 77 4.16 8.23 8.14
C ASN A 77 4.45 7.77 6.71
N LYS A 78 5.69 7.98 6.24
CA LYS A 78 6.19 7.52 4.94
C LYS A 78 7.71 7.39 4.93
N SER A 79 8.23 6.44 4.15
CA SER A 79 9.66 6.36 3.80
C SER A 79 9.81 6.23 2.29
N LYS A 80 10.54 7.18 1.71
CA LYS A 80 10.80 7.22 0.27
C LYS A 80 11.81 6.14 -0.15
N GLU A 81 12.78 5.86 0.72
CA GLU A 81 13.83 4.85 0.52
C GLU A 81 13.23 3.45 0.42
N SER A 82 12.28 3.15 1.29
CA SER A 82 11.56 1.86 1.31
C SER A 82 10.29 1.85 0.45
N ARG A 83 10.00 2.97 -0.23
CA ARG A 83 8.79 3.23 -1.02
C ARG A 83 7.51 2.75 -0.32
N VAL A 84 7.29 3.25 0.89
CA VAL A 84 6.19 2.82 1.76
C VAL A 84 5.46 4.00 2.37
N VAL A 85 4.14 3.87 2.47
CA VAL A 85 3.24 4.81 3.14
C VAL A 85 2.44 4.07 4.20
N LEU A 86 2.33 4.68 5.38
CA LEU A 86 1.62 4.13 6.53
C LEU A 86 0.37 4.95 6.80
N LEU A 87 -0.77 4.28 6.83
CA LEU A 87 -2.06 4.84 7.23
C LEU A 87 -2.39 4.41 8.67
N GLY A 88 -3.03 5.30 9.42
CA GLY A 88 -3.51 5.04 10.78
C GLY A 88 -4.67 5.95 11.14
N GLN A 89 -5.26 5.75 12.32
CA GLN A 89 -6.14 6.77 12.90
C GLN A 89 -5.27 7.86 13.56
N SER A 90 -5.67 9.12 13.39
CA SER A 90 -5.11 10.25 14.13
C SER A 90 -5.44 10.20 15.62
#